data_AF-A0A261QN83-F1
#
_entry.id   AF-A0A261QN83-F1
#
_cell.length_a   1.000
_cell.length_b   1.000
_cell.length_c   1.000
_cell.angle_alpha   90.00
_cell.angle_beta   90.00
_cell.angle_gamma   90.00
#
_symmetry.space_group_name_H-M   'P 1'
#
loop_
_entity.id
_entity.type
_entity.pdbx_description
1 polymer ?
#
loop_
_entity_poly.entity_id
_entity_poly.type
_entity_poly.pdbx_seq_one_letter_code
_entity_poly.pdbx_strand_id
1 'polypeptide(L)'
;MISQSVKVTAVILSFFLTFTSPLSASTSIQDVEVGFSPGRTAKQIILLAIEEAKTSIDIAAYSFTSKPIALALVDAQNRGVNVRVVADRKSNGGKYTAVTYLVNHRVPVRLNDKYAIMHNKFMIVDGRSVETGSFNYTQSAASRNAENVIYLRNRLDIAEKYAREFNRLWSEAEDTKSTY
;
A
#
# COMPACT_ATOMS: atom_id res chain seq x y z
N MET A 1 45.95 23.75 -76.67
CA MET A 1 44.76 23.50 -75.82
C MET A 1 45.02 22.21 -75.04
N ILE A 2 45.32 22.35 -73.74
CA ILE A 2 45.67 21.23 -72.85
C ILE A 2 44.44 20.94 -71.99
N SER A 3 43.92 19.71 -72.06
CA SER A 3 42.82 19.24 -71.20
C SER A 3 43.41 18.48 -70.02
N GLN A 4 43.33 19.03 -68.81
CA GLN A 4 43.68 18.32 -67.58
C GLN A 4 42.49 17.47 -67.11
N SER A 5 42.72 16.18 -66.92
CA SER A 5 41.81 15.25 -66.26
C SER A 5 42.07 15.22 -64.75
N VAL A 6 41.13 15.74 -63.96
CA VAL A 6 41.12 15.62 -62.50
C VAL A 6 40.56 14.23 -62.14
N LYS A 7 41.36 13.40 -61.46
CA LYS A 7 40.88 12.15 -60.83
C LYS A 7 40.47 12.48 -59.40
N VAL A 8 39.17 12.42 -59.11
CA VAL A 8 38.64 12.53 -57.74
C VAL A 8 38.61 11.12 -57.15
N THR A 9 39.43 10.88 -56.13
CA THR A 9 39.44 9.63 -55.37
C THR A 9 38.26 9.63 -54.40
N ALA A 10 37.32 8.71 -54.55
CA ALA A 10 36.18 8.55 -53.65
C ALA A 10 36.65 7.88 -52.34
N VAL A 11 36.52 8.58 -51.21
CA VAL A 11 36.66 8.02 -49.87
C VAL A 11 35.31 7.44 -49.47
N ILE A 12 35.21 6.11 -49.35
CA ILE A 12 34.02 5.43 -48.85
C ILE A 12 34.07 5.48 -47.32
N LEU A 13 33.24 6.33 -46.71
CA LEU A 13 33.07 6.42 -45.27
C LEU A 13 32.01 5.39 -44.83
N SER A 14 32.47 4.25 -44.30
CA SER A 14 31.57 3.22 -43.78
C SER A 14 30.89 3.69 -42.49
N PHE A 15 29.62 4.07 -42.58
CA PHE A 15 28.76 4.38 -41.44
C PHE A 15 28.32 3.07 -40.78
N PHE A 16 28.92 2.71 -39.64
CA PHE A 16 28.40 1.64 -38.79
C PHE A 16 27.15 2.17 -38.06
N LEU A 17 25.95 1.84 -38.55
CA LEU A 17 24.72 1.98 -37.77
C LEU A 17 24.74 0.93 -36.66
N THR A 18 25.04 1.35 -35.44
CA THR A 18 24.79 0.54 -34.25
C THR A 18 23.29 0.54 -33.98
N PHE A 19 22.61 -0.55 -34.33
CA PHE A 19 21.25 -0.81 -33.84
C PHE A 19 21.32 -1.00 -32.33
N THR A 20 21.01 0.05 -31.58
CA THR A 20 20.78 -0.05 -30.14
C THR A 20 19.35 -0.55 -29.94
N SER A 21 19.21 -1.85 -29.67
CA SER A 21 17.94 -2.41 -29.24
C SER A 21 17.56 -1.74 -27.91
N PRO A 22 16.37 -1.14 -27.75
CA PRO A 22 15.94 -0.69 -26.44
C PRO A 22 15.81 -1.92 -25.54
N LEU A 23 16.60 -1.95 -24.48
CA LEU A 23 16.47 -2.94 -23.41
C LEU A 23 15.11 -2.69 -22.74
N SER A 24 14.07 -3.40 -23.18
CA SER A 24 12.81 -3.43 -22.46
C SER A 24 13.02 -4.27 -21.21
N ALA A 25 13.43 -3.61 -20.13
CA ALA A 25 13.34 -4.17 -18.79
C ALA A 25 11.87 -4.26 -18.41
N SER A 26 11.18 -5.28 -18.91
CA SER A 26 9.91 -5.74 -18.33
C SER A 26 10.24 -6.43 -17.01
N THR A 27 10.53 -5.66 -15.98
CA THR A 27 10.32 -6.17 -14.62
C THR A 27 8.81 -6.27 -14.49
N SER A 28 8.25 -7.47 -14.63
CA SER A 28 6.89 -7.70 -14.16
C SER A 28 6.94 -7.43 -12.65
N ILE A 29 6.54 -6.23 -12.23
CA ILE A 29 6.15 -6.03 -10.85
C ILE A 29 5.13 -7.13 -10.61
N GLN A 30 5.38 -8.03 -9.65
CA GLN A 30 4.36 -9.01 -9.32
C GLN A 30 3.15 -8.20 -8.86
N ASP A 31 2.12 -8.16 -9.70
CA ASP A 31 0.87 -7.44 -9.45
C ASP A 31 0.13 -7.99 -8.23
N VAL A 32 0.55 -9.17 -7.75
CA VAL A 32 -0.04 -9.86 -6.61
C VAL A 32 1.05 -10.44 -5.73
N GLU A 33 1.03 -10.11 -4.45
CA GLU A 33 1.81 -10.79 -3.41
C GLU A 33 0.91 -11.51 -2.43
N VAL A 34 1.33 -12.69 -1.97
CA VAL A 34 0.60 -13.47 -0.96
C VAL A 34 1.58 -13.90 0.12
N GLY A 35 1.17 -13.75 1.37
CA GLY A 35 1.96 -14.10 2.53
C GLY A 35 1.10 -14.75 3.61
N PHE A 36 1.76 -15.47 4.50
CA PHE A 36 1.10 -16.25 5.53
C PHE A 36 1.72 -15.98 6.91
N SER A 37 0.95 -16.26 7.95
CA SER A 37 1.45 -16.39 9.31
C SER A 37 1.15 -17.79 9.84
N PRO A 38 1.98 -18.31 10.78
CA PRO A 38 3.28 -17.76 11.16
C PRO A 38 4.29 -17.90 10.02
N GLY A 39 5.29 -17.01 9.95
CA GLY A 39 6.26 -17.01 8.84
C GLY A 39 6.77 -15.65 8.38
N ARG A 40 6.39 -14.57 9.07
CA ARG A 40 6.75 -13.16 8.80
C ARG A 40 6.23 -12.56 7.48
N THR A 41 5.99 -13.36 6.44
CA THR A 41 5.63 -12.88 5.09
C THR A 41 4.34 -12.06 5.09
N ALA A 42 3.28 -12.51 5.77
CA ALA A 42 2.03 -11.74 5.85
C ALA A 42 2.23 -10.31 6.42
N LYS A 43 2.95 -10.19 7.53
CA LYS A 43 3.24 -8.88 8.13
C LYS A 43 4.14 -8.02 7.23
N GLN A 44 5.11 -8.64 6.56
CA GLN A 44 6.01 -7.93 5.65
C GLN A 44 5.26 -7.33 4.46
N ILE A 45 4.29 -8.05 3.90
CA ILE A 45 3.44 -7.54 2.81
C ILE A 45 2.64 -6.31 3.26
N ILE A 46 2.07 -6.34 4.47
CA ILE A 46 1.34 -5.17 5.00
C ILE A 46 2.28 -3.96 5.14
N LEU A 47 3.49 -4.17 5.69
CA LEU A 47 4.47 -3.09 5.84
C LEU A 47 4.93 -2.56 4.48
N LEU A 48 5.13 -3.43 3.50
CA LEU A 48 5.48 -3.07 2.13
C LEU A 48 4.37 -2.24 1.46
N ALA A 49 3.10 -2.62 1.62
CA ALA A 49 1.98 -1.84 1.11
C ALA A 49 1.96 -0.40 1.67
N ILE A 50 2.25 -0.23 2.97
CA ILE A 50 2.34 1.09 3.62
C ILE A 50 3.56 1.88 3.13
N GLU A 51 4.69 1.21 2.92
CA GLU A 51 5.93 1.83 2.42
C GLU A 51 5.77 2.33 0.96
N GLU A 52 5.10 1.55 0.12
CA GLU A 52 4.86 1.88 -1.28
C GLU A 52 3.96 3.11 -1.46
N ALA A 53 3.01 3.34 -0.54
CA ALA A 53 2.03 4.43 -0.62
C ALA A 53 2.67 5.81 -0.83
N LYS A 54 2.13 6.57 -1.79
CA LYS A 54 2.61 7.92 -2.17
C LYS A 54 1.61 9.04 -1.91
N THR A 55 0.32 8.73 -1.89
CA THR A 55 -0.77 9.72 -1.87
C THR A 55 -1.80 9.46 -0.79
N SER A 56 -2.25 8.20 -0.61
CA SER A 56 -3.27 7.89 0.38
C SER A 56 -3.22 6.45 0.90
N ILE A 57 -3.64 6.27 2.15
CA ILE A 57 -3.92 4.98 2.78
C ILE A 57 -5.27 5.04 3.48
N ASP A 58 -6.20 4.18 3.10
CA ASP A 58 -7.48 3.98 3.80
C ASP A 58 -7.53 2.58 4.41
N ILE A 59 -7.69 2.45 5.73
CA ILE A 59 -7.67 1.17 6.46
C ILE A 59 -8.98 0.86 7.17
N ALA A 60 -9.55 -0.31 6.91
CA ALA A 60 -10.60 -0.89 7.74
C ALA A 60 -10.02 -2.02 8.61
N ALA A 61 -10.12 -1.89 9.94
CA ALA A 61 -9.50 -2.79 10.89
C ALA A 61 -10.47 -3.33 11.96
N TYR A 62 -10.58 -4.65 12.07
CA TYR A 62 -11.26 -5.27 13.21
C TYR A 62 -10.51 -5.03 14.52
N SER A 63 -9.38 -5.71 14.75
CA SER A 63 -8.53 -5.47 15.92
C SER A 63 -7.23 -4.85 15.49
N PHE A 64 -6.86 -3.72 16.11
CA PHE A 64 -5.65 -2.98 15.78
C PHE A 64 -4.81 -2.71 17.05
N THR A 65 -3.77 -3.52 17.21
CA THR A 65 -2.82 -3.44 18.33
C THR A 65 -1.36 -3.53 17.91
N SER A 66 -1.07 -3.72 16.63
CA SER A 66 0.29 -3.86 16.09
C SER A 66 1.05 -2.53 16.10
N LYS A 67 2.02 -2.42 17.01
CA LYS A 67 2.95 -1.27 17.07
C LYS A 67 3.72 -1.04 15.77
N PRO A 68 4.33 -2.06 15.11
CA PRO A 68 5.06 -1.84 13.86
C PRO A 68 4.19 -1.24 12.75
N ILE A 69 2.93 -1.67 12.65
CA ILE A 69 2.00 -1.20 11.62
C ILE A 69 1.55 0.23 11.95
N ALA A 70 1.25 0.53 13.22
CA ALA A 70 0.90 1.88 13.64
C ALA A 70 2.02 2.90 13.40
N LEU A 71 3.27 2.52 13.68
CA LEU A 71 4.46 3.33 13.39
C LEU A 71 4.60 3.59 11.88
N ALA A 72 4.49 2.55 11.06
CA ALA A 72 4.60 2.67 9.60
C ALA A 72 3.53 3.62 9.01
N LEU A 73 2.32 3.66 9.59
CA LEU A 73 1.27 4.59 9.16
C LEU A 73 1.57 6.03 9.53
N VAL A 74 2.09 6.28 10.74
CA VAL A 74 2.55 7.61 11.13
C VAL A 74 3.71 8.05 10.25
N ASP A 75 4.64 7.16 9.93
CA ASP A 75 5.73 7.46 9.01
C ASP A 75 5.21 7.77 7.60
N ALA A 76 4.19 7.06 7.10
CA ALA A 76 3.53 7.37 5.84
C ALA A 76 2.88 8.76 5.87
N GLN A 77 2.16 9.10 6.94
CA GLN A 77 1.60 10.44 7.12
C GLN A 77 2.70 11.52 7.13
N ASN A 78 3.82 11.29 7.79
CA ASN A 78 4.95 12.20 7.83
C ASN A 78 5.61 12.38 6.45
N ARG A 79 5.50 11.38 5.55
CA ARG A 79 5.89 11.51 4.13
C ARG A 79 4.89 12.31 3.29
N GLY A 80 3.75 12.73 3.85
CA GLY A 80 2.70 13.47 3.16
C GLY A 80 1.56 12.59 2.63
N VAL A 81 1.52 11.29 2.96
CA VAL A 81 0.43 10.39 2.59
C VAL A 81 -0.80 10.71 3.43
N ASN A 82 -1.97 10.85 2.80
CA ASN A 82 -3.23 11.01 3.52
C ASN A 82 -3.68 9.66 4.12
N VAL A 83 -3.64 9.51 5.43
CA VAL A 83 -4.00 8.27 6.12
C VAL A 83 -5.35 8.39 6.82
N ARG A 84 -6.27 7.46 6.60
CA ARG A 84 -7.54 7.35 7.33
C ARG A 84 -7.75 5.94 7.85
N VAL A 85 -8.25 5.81 9.08
CA VAL A 85 -8.49 4.50 9.72
C VAL A 85 -9.92 4.41 10.26
N VAL A 86 -10.69 3.42 9.82
CA VAL A 86 -11.94 3.01 10.47
C VAL A 86 -11.70 1.70 11.20
N ALA A 87 -12.07 1.62 12.48
CA ALA A 87 -11.85 0.43 13.29
C ALA A 87 -13.09 0.03 14.10
N ASP A 88 -13.20 -1.25 14.43
CA ASP A 88 -14.28 -1.77 15.28
C ASP A 88 -14.16 -1.19 16.70
N ARG A 89 -15.23 -0.58 17.22
CA ARG A 89 -15.19 0.07 18.54
C ARG A 89 -14.90 -0.93 19.65
N LYS A 90 -15.59 -2.07 19.66
CA LYS A 90 -15.54 -3.06 20.75
C LYS A 90 -14.14 -3.66 20.87
N SER A 91 -13.49 -3.89 19.75
CA SER A 91 -12.16 -4.51 19.66
C SER A 91 -11.01 -3.53 19.88
N ASN A 92 -11.28 -2.23 19.89
CA ASN A 92 -10.26 -1.17 20.05
C ASN A 92 -10.55 -0.20 21.22
N GLY A 93 -11.55 -0.49 22.05
CA GLY A 93 -11.93 0.34 23.21
C GLY A 93 -11.04 0.19 24.45
N GLY A 94 -10.02 -0.67 24.41
CA GLY A 94 -9.05 -0.84 25.50
C GLY A 94 -8.07 0.33 25.63
N LYS A 95 -7.32 0.38 26.73
CA LYS A 95 -6.21 1.35 26.89
C LYS A 95 -5.00 0.93 26.04
N TYR A 96 -4.28 1.91 25.51
CA TYR A 96 -3.02 1.72 24.75
C TYR A 96 -3.14 0.88 23.47
N THR A 97 -4.24 1.04 22.72
CA THR A 97 -4.37 0.41 21.40
C THR A 97 -3.56 1.15 20.34
N ALA A 98 -3.37 0.53 19.18
CA ALA A 98 -2.79 1.24 18.04
C ALA A 98 -3.65 2.45 17.63
N VAL A 99 -4.97 2.37 17.83
CA VAL A 99 -5.90 3.49 17.63
C VAL A 99 -5.52 4.69 18.49
N THR A 100 -5.31 4.51 19.79
CA THR A 100 -4.89 5.62 20.67
C THR A 100 -3.59 6.26 20.18
N TYR A 101 -2.61 5.43 19.78
CA TYR A 101 -1.34 5.92 19.24
C TYR A 101 -1.53 6.77 17.98
N LEU A 102 -2.33 6.28 17.02
CA LEU A 102 -2.60 6.96 15.75
C LEU A 102 -3.31 8.31 15.94
N VAL A 103 -4.38 8.33 16.74
CA VAL A 103 -5.13 9.56 17.05
C VAL A 103 -4.22 10.61 17.69
N ASN A 104 -3.36 10.17 18.59
CA ASN A 104 -2.38 11.03 19.25
C ASN A 104 -1.31 11.60 18.29
N HIS A 105 -1.03 10.91 17.19
CA HIS A 105 -0.17 11.41 16.11
C HIS A 105 -0.95 12.14 15.01
N ARG A 106 -2.22 12.50 15.28
CA ARG A 106 -3.12 13.22 14.37
C ARG A 106 -3.44 12.45 13.08
N VAL A 107 -3.39 11.12 13.12
CA VAL A 107 -4.02 10.29 12.08
C VAL A 107 -5.54 10.32 12.31
N PRO A 108 -6.36 10.69 11.32
CA PRO A 108 -7.81 10.54 11.39
C PRO A 108 -8.22 9.09 11.66
N VAL A 109 -8.81 8.84 12.83
CA VAL A 109 -9.37 7.53 13.19
C VAL A 109 -10.84 7.66 13.58
N ARG A 110 -11.67 6.77 13.04
CA ARG A 110 -13.08 6.61 13.43
C ARG A 110 -13.34 5.22 14.00
N LEU A 111 -14.20 5.16 15.02
CA LEU A 111 -14.66 3.90 15.59
C LEU A 111 -16.09 3.61 15.14
N ASN A 112 -16.31 2.42 14.58
CA ASN A 112 -17.60 1.94 14.13
C ASN A 112 -18.16 0.92 15.13
N ASP A 113 -19.40 1.14 15.57
CA ASP A 113 -20.15 0.26 16.48
C ASP A 113 -21.56 -0.08 15.95
N LYS A 114 -21.84 0.23 14.68
CA LYS A 114 -23.15 -0.04 14.05
C LYS A 114 -23.41 -1.53 13.84
N TYR A 115 -22.38 -2.37 13.97
CA TYR A 115 -22.43 -3.81 13.74
C TYR A 115 -22.22 -4.60 15.02
N ALA A 116 -22.60 -5.89 14.99
CA ALA A 116 -22.17 -6.84 16.01
C ALA A 116 -20.64 -6.84 16.12
N ILE A 117 -19.97 -6.96 14.96
CA ILE A 117 -18.53 -6.77 14.74
C ILE A 117 -18.29 -6.16 13.35
N MET A 118 -17.42 -5.15 13.23
CA MET A 118 -16.85 -4.71 11.95
C MET A 118 -15.59 -5.53 11.67
N HIS A 119 -15.75 -6.68 11.02
CA HIS A 119 -14.69 -7.70 10.95
C HIS A 119 -13.74 -7.57 9.75
N ASN A 120 -13.73 -6.43 9.06
CA ASN A 120 -12.83 -6.21 7.92
C ASN A 120 -11.37 -6.08 8.37
N LYS A 121 -10.46 -6.56 7.52
CA LYS A 121 -9.02 -6.26 7.57
C LYS A 121 -8.57 -6.00 6.14
N PHE A 122 -8.63 -4.73 5.74
CA PHE A 122 -8.15 -4.33 4.42
C PHE A 122 -7.54 -2.93 4.45
N MET A 123 -6.66 -2.68 3.50
CA MET A 123 -6.02 -1.41 3.24
C MET A 123 -6.10 -1.07 1.76
N ILE A 124 -6.47 0.16 1.45
CA ILE A 124 -6.46 0.69 0.08
C ILE A 124 -5.28 1.66 -0.01
N VAL A 125 -4.37 1.39 -0.94
CA VAL A 125 -3.17 2.20 -1.17
C VAL A 125 -3.35 2.99 -2.47
N ASP A 126 -3.17 4.30 -2.38
CA ASP A 126 -3.23 5.26 -3.50
C ASP A 126 -4.50 5.16 -4.37
N GLY A 127 -5.60 4.70 -3.78
CA GLY A 127 -6.87 4.48 -4.48
C GLY A 127 -6.82 3.42 -5.59
N ARG A 128 -5.74 2.63 -5.67
CA ARG A 128 -5.47 1.75 -6.82
C ARG A 128 -4.97 0.36 -6.47
N SER A 129 -4.53 0.14 -5.25
CA SER A 129 -4.05 -1.15 -4.76
C SER A 129 -4.79 -1.53 -3.48
N VAL A 130 -4.92 -2.84 -3.22
CA VAL A 130 -5.63 -3.34 -2.04
C VAL A 130 -4.84 -4.44 -1.36
N GLU A 131 -4.58 -4.26 -0.07
CA GLU A 131 -4.19 -5.34 0.85
C GLU A 131 -5.44 -5.84 1.58
N THR A 132 -5.57 -7.17 1.72
CA THR A 132 -6.67 -7.79 2.49
C THR A 132 -6.28 -9.20 2.92
N GLY A 133 -7.05 -9.79 3.84
CA GLY A 133 -6.88 -11.17 4.25
C GLY A 133 -7.56 -11.48 5.58
N SER A 134 -7.10 -12.53 6.23
CA SER A 134 -7.57 -12.88 7.59
C SER A 134 -6.86 -12.08 8.68
N PHE A 135 -5.69 -11.50 8.35
CA PHE A 135 -4.75 -10.91 9.29
C PHE A 135 -5.33 -9.69 10.03
N ASN A 136 -5.67 -9.87 11.30
CA ASN A 136 -5.89 -8.74 12.19
C ASN A 136 -4.58 -7.98 12.42
N TYR A 137 -4.59 -6.64 12.37
CA TYR A 137 -3.41 -5.80 12.58
C TYR A 137 -2.89 -5.86 14.04
N THR A 138 -2.39 -7.02 14.45
CA THR A 138 -2.05 -7.42 15.82
C THR A 138 -0.77 -8.24 15.84
N GLN A 139 -0.12 -8.33 17.00
CA GLN A 139 1.07 -9.17 17.16
C GLN A 139 0.74 -10.68 17.10
N SER A 140 -0.42 -11.09 17.61
CA SER A 140 -0.85 -12.50 17.57
C SER A 140 -1.07 -13.01 16.15
N ALA A 141 -1.68 -12.20 15.28
CA ALA A 141 -1.81 -12.53 13.86
C ALA A 141 -0.45 -12.78 13.21
N ALA A 142 0.56 -11.96 13.55
CA ALA A 142 1.91 -12.08 12.99
C ALA A 142 2.68 -13.33 13.41
N SER A 143 2.55 -13.76 14.67
CA SER A 143 3.48 -14.73 15.27
C SER A 143 2.85 -15.98 15.85
N ARG A 144 1.51 -16.06 15.95
CA ARG A 144 0.82 -17.18 16.61
C ARG A 144 -0.28 -17.80 15.77
N ASN A 145 -1.05 -16.98 15.05
CA ASN A 145 -2.20 -17.46 14.30
C ASN A 145 -1.80 -17.97 12.91
N ALA A 146 -2.60 -18.88 12.38
CA ALA A 146 -2.61 -19.20 10.96
C ALA A 146 -3.38 -18.09 10.23
N GLU A 147 -2.68 -17.26 9.45
CA GLU A 147 -3.28 -16.11 8.75
C GLU A 147 -2.81 -16.05 7.30
N ASN A 148 -3.59 -15.39 6.45
CA ASN A 148 -3.19 -15.02 5.10
C ASN A 148 -3.32 -13.51 4.88
N VAL A 149 -2.48 -12.99 3.99
CA VAL A 149 -2.52 -11.64 3.42
C VAL A 149 -2.31 -11.74 1.92
N ILE A 150 -3.08 -10.98 1.15
CA ILE A 150 -2.86 -10.74 -0.26
C ILE A 150 -2.75 -9.24 -0.50
N TYR A 151 -1.78 -8.81 -1.29
CA TYR A 151 -1.64 -7.43 -1.75
C TYR A 151 -1.72 -7.39 -3.27
N LEU A 152 -2.75 -6.71 -3.76
CA LEU A 152 -3.13 -6.57 -5.16
C LEU A 152 -2.73 -5.18 -5.64
N ARG A 153 -1.66 -5.07 -6.43
CA ARG A 153 -1.17 -3.80 -6.97
C ARG A 153 -1.93 -3.41 -8.23
N ASN A 154 -2.19 -2.12 -8.38
CA ASN A 154 -2.74 -1.52 -9.61
C ASN A 154 -4.07 -2.14 -10.09
N ARG A 155 -4.86 -2.68 -9.17
CA ARG A 155 -6.19 -3.25 -9.42
C ARG A 155 -7.29 -2.22 -9.14
N LEU A 156 -7.38 -1.21 -10.02
CA LEU A 156 -8.38 -0.13 -9.93
C LEU A 156 -9.81 -0.68 -9.79
N ASP A 157 -10.14 -1.72 -10.55
CA ASP A 157 -11.45 -2.39 -10.55
C ASP A 157 -11.83 -2.99 -9.18
N ILE A 158 -10.82 -3.38 -8.39
CA ILE A 158 -10.98 -3.89 -7.02
C ILE A 158 -10.92 -2.74 -6.03
N ALA A 159 -9.94 -1.85 -6.16
CA ALA A 159 -9.74 -0.71 -5.26
C ALA A 159 -10.97 0.20 -5.17
N GLU A 160 -11.64 0.46 -6.29
CA GLU A 160 -12.89 1.24 -6.30
C GLU A 160 -14.02 0.61 -5.48
N LYS A 161 -14.13 -0.73 -5.51
CA LYS A 161 -15.15 -1.45 -4.72
C LYS A 161 -14.86 -1.36 -3.23
N TYR A 162 -13.59 -1.57 -2.85
CA TYR A 162 -13.15 -1.41 -1.47
C TYR A 162 -13.28 0.04 -1.01
N ALA A 163 -12.99 1.03 -1.86
CA ALA A 163 -13.11 2.45 -1.53
C ALA A 163 -14.56 2.84 -1.23
N ARG A 164 -15.54 2.30 -1.98
CA ARG A 164 -16.96 2.49 -1.67
C ARG A 164 -17.31 1.92 -0.30
N GLU A 165 -16.86 0.71 0.01
CA GLU A 165 -17.11 0.09 1.31
C GLU A 165 -16.42 0.85 2.45
N PHE A 166 -15.17 1.26 2.27
CA PHE A 166 -14.45 2.07 3.24
C PHE A 166 -15.20 3.37 3.54
N ASN A 167 -15.60 4.11 2.49
CA ASN A 167 -16.29 5.39 2.67
C ASN A 167 -17.65 5.23 3.35
N ARG A 168 -18.35 4.11 3.11
CA ARG A 168 -19.59 3.76 3.82
C ARG A 168 -19.34 3.48 5.30
N LEU A 169 -18.34 2.65 5.62
CA LEU A 169 -17.95 2.37 7.01
C LEU A 169 -17.47 3.64 7.74
N TRP A 170 -16.74 4.50 7.02
CA TRP A 170 -16.21 5.76 7.52
C TRP A 170 -17.31 6.78 7.82
N SER A 171 -18.34 6.88 6.99
CA SER A 171 -19.47 7.80 7.21
C SER A 171 -20.38 7.36 8.36
N GLU A 172 -20.48 6.06 8.61
CA GLU A 172 -21.23 5.47 9.72
C GLU A 172 -20.51 5.56 11.08
N ALA A 173 -19.19 5.72 11.05
CA ALA A 173 -18.34 5.70 12.22
C ALA A 173 -18.17 7.09 12.86
N GLU A 174 -17.77 7.11 14.14
CA GLU A 174 -17.60 8.33 14.92
C GLU A 174 -16.13 8.70 15.09
N ASP A 175 -15.82 10.00 15.02
CA ASP A 175 -14.46 10.50 15.23
C ASP A 175 -13.94 10.15 16.64
N THR A 176 -12.71 9.67 16.69
CA THR A 176 -12.02 9.40 17.96
C THR A 176 -11.18 10.60 18.36
N LYS A 177 -11.43 11.13 19.55
CA LYS A 177 -10.68 12.28 20.08
C LYS A 177 -9.38 11.83 20.72
N SER A 178 -8.36 12.68 20.58
CA SER A 178 -7.12 12.52 21.34
C SER A 178 -7.40 12.68 22.84
N THR A 179 -6.69 11.92 23.65
CA THR A 179 -6.84 11.89 25.11
C THR A 179 -5.60 12.44 25.83
N TYR A 180 -4.85 13.34 25.19
CA TYR A 180 -3.77 14.09 25.84
C TYR A 180 -4.31 15.10 26.85
#